data_AF-A0A920E567-F1
#
_entry.id   AF-A0A920E567-F1
#
_cell.length_a   1.000
_cell.length_b   1.000
_cell.length_c   1.000
_cell.angle_alpha   90.00
_cell.angle_beta   90.00
_cell.angle_gamma   90.00
#
_symmetry.space_group_name_H-M   'P 1'
#
loop_
_entity.id
_entity.type
_entity.pdbx_description
1 polymer ?
#
loop_
_entity_poly.entity_id
_entity_poly.type
_entity_poly.pdbx_seq_one_letter_code
_entity_poly.pdbx_strand_id
1 'polypeptide(L)' 'MKTIIPKNVKLAESPSFGKCIFNYDKFCLGSKSYMELSKELIVNNGGTYIEKITW' A
#
# COMPACT_ATOMS: atom_id res chain seq x y z
N MET A 1 -6.78 8.22 -11.24
CA MET A 1 -5.82 7.25 -10.67
C MET A 1 -4.49 7.45 -11.36
N LYS A 2 -3.48 7.91 -10.64
CA LYS A 2 -2.15 8.29 -11.16
C LYS A 2 -1.06 7.37 -10.62
N THR A 3 -1.26 6.77 -9.46
CA THR A 3 -0.29 5.88 -8.83
C THR A 3 -0.07 4.61 -9.65
N ILE A 4 1.19 4.34 -9.98
CA ILE A 4 1.64 3.14 -10.70
C ILE A 4 2.28 2.18 -9.69
N ILE A 5 1.91 0.91 -9.73
CA ILE A 5 2.55 -0.14 -8.91
C ILE A 5 3.74 -0.72 -9.70
N PRO A 6 4.99 -0.46 -9.26
CA PRO A 6 6.17 -0.98 -9.94
C PRO A 6 6.36 -2.48 -9.65
N LYS A 7 7.06 -3.18 -10.56
CA LYS A 7 7.52 -4.55 -10.29
C LYS A 7 8.50 -4.53 -9.11
N ASN A 8 8.19 -5.28 -8.05
CA ASN A 8 8.99 -5.32 -6.84
C ASN A 8 9.13 -6.77 -6.34
N VAL A 9 10.35 -7.18 -5.98
CA VAL A 9 10.65 -8.55 -5.51
C VAL A 9 9.95 -8.85 -4.19
N LYS A 10 10.02 -7.94 -3.21
CA LYS A 10 9.37 -8.13 -1.91
C LYS A 10 7.85 -8.23 -2.01
N LEU A 11 7.27 -7.45 -2.94
CA LEU A 11 5.84 -7.54 -3.26
C LEU A 11 5.47 -8.92 -3.85
N ALA A 12 6.33 -9.49 -4.70
CA ALA A 12 6.12 -10.81 -5.31
C ALA A 12 6.38 -11.97 -4.33
N GLU A 13 7.26 -11.79 -3.36
CA GLU A 13 7.57 -12.78 -2.32
C GLU A 13 6.50 -12.86 -1.24
N SER A 14 5.89 -11.72 -0.90
CA SER A 14 4.91 -11.59 0.19
C SER A 14 3.81 -12.69 0.19
N PRO A 15 3.18 -13.05 -0.96
CA PRO A 15 2.20 -14.14 -1.02
C PRO A 15 2.76 -15.51 -0.63
N SER A 16 4.01 -15.81 -0.98
CA SER A 16 4.67 -17.08 -0.63
C SER A 16 4.85 -17.24 0.87
N PHE A 17 4.99 -16.14 1.61
CA PHE A 17 5.04 -16.13 3.08
C PHE A 17 3.65 -16.06 3.74
N GLY A 18 2.57 -16.04 2.95
CA GLY A 18 1.20 -15.92 3.46
C GLY A 18 0.92 -14.59 4.16
N LYS A 19 1.70 -13.54 3.86
CA LYS A 19 1.56 -12.21 4.47
C LYS A 19 1.15 -11.19 3.43
N CYS A 20 0.37 -10.19 3.83
CA CYS A 20 0.15 -8.99 3.02
C CYS A 20 1.43 -8.15 2.95
N ILE A 21 1.60 -7.35 1.90
CA ILE A 21 2.84 -6.57 1.72
C ILE A 21 3.11 -5.61 2.89
N PHE A 22 2.06 -5.06 3.50
CA PHE A 22 2.16 -4.21 4.69
C PHE A 22 2.68 -4.96 5.93
N ASN A 23 2.42 -6.26 6.03
CA ASN A 23 2.87 -7.13 7.12
C ASN A 23 4.23 -7.78 6.83
N TYR A 24 4.55 -8.01 5.55
CA TYR A 24 5.82 -8.57 5.12
C TYR A 24 6.94 -7.53 5.19
N ASP A 25 6.77 -6.39 4.52
CA ASP A 25 7.69 -5.26 4.57
C ASP A 25 6.96 -3.95 4.27
N LYS A 26 6.57 -3.24 5.33
CA LYS A 26 5.87 -1.96 5.24
C LYS A 26 6.67 -0.84 4.57
N PHE A 27 7.99 -0.95 4.52
CA PHE A 27 8.88 0.10 4.02
C PHE A 27 9.33 -0.09 2.58
N CYS A 28 9.04 -1.26 1.99
CA CYS A 28 9.39 -1.53 0.59
C CYS A 28 8.64 -0.61 -0.39
N LEU A 29 9.20 -0.46 -1.59
CA LEU A 29 8.60 0.38 -2.63
C LEU A 29 7.18 -0.07 -2.99
N GLY A 30 6.95 -1.39 -3.08
CA GLY A 30 5.61 -1.94 -3.36
C GLY A 30 4.58 -1.55 -2.30
N SER A 31 4.92 -1.68 -1.01
CA SER A 31 4.06 -1.26 0.10
C SER A 31 3.69 0.23 0.01
N LYS A 32 4.68 1.10 -0.25
CA LYS A 32 4.45 2.54 -0.40
C LYS A 32 3.53 2.86 -1.57
N SER A 33 3.76 2.23 -2.73
CA SER A 33 2.90 2.41 -3.90
C SER A 33 1.46 1.94 -3.65
N TYR A 34 1.26 0.81 -2.95
CA TYR A 34 -0.08 0.36 -2.57
C TYR A 34 -0.76 1.28 -1.56
N MET A 35 0.00 1.87 -0.63
CA MET A 35 -0.53 2.86 0.30
C MET A 35 -1.03 4.10 -0.44
N GLU A 36 -0.23 4.64 -1.37
CA GLU A 36 -0.63 5.80 -2.17
C GLU A 36 -1.85 5.49 -3.05
N LEU A 37 -1.88 4.30 -3.65
CA LEU A 37 -3.02 3.84 -4.44
C LEU A 37 -4.30 3.80 -3.59
N SER A 38 -4.18 3.31 -2.36
CA SER A 38 -5.30 3.21 -1.42
C SER A 38 -5.82 4.61 -1.05
N LYS A 39 -4.92 5.57 -0.84
CA LYS A 39 -5.27 6.98 -0.58
C LYS A 39 -6.02 7.58 -1.76
N GLU A 40 -5.51 7.42 -2.98
CA GLU A 40 -6.19 7.91 -4.20
C GLU A 40 -7.59 7.31 -4.34
N LEU A 41 -7.75 6.02 -4.07
CA LEU A 41 -9.03 5.32 -4.20
C LEU A 41 -10.06 5.85 -3.20
N ILE A 42 -9.66 6.04 -1.94
CA ILE A 42 -10.53 6.61 -0.90
C ILE A 42 -10.99 8.01 -1.29
N VAL A 43 -10.06 8.87 -1.73
CA VAL A 43 -10.37 10.25 -2.14
C VAL A 43 -11.29 10.25 -3.36
N ASN A 44 -11.04 9.39 -4.35
CA ASN A 44 -11.88 9.29 -5.54
C ASN A 44 -13.29 8.78 -5.24
N ASN A 45 -13.45 7.97 -4.19
CA ASN A 45 -14.75 7.49 -3.73
C ASN A 45 -15.47 8.48 -2.79
N GLY A 46 -14.98 9.70 -2.64
CA GLY A 46 -15.58 10.73 -1.78
C GLY A 46 -15.32 10.56 -0.29
N GLY A 47 -14.43 9.65 0.09
CA GLY A 47 -13.96 9.47 1.46
C GLY A 47 -12.83 10.43 1.82
N THR A 48 -12.64 10.67 3.11
CA THR A 48 -11.49 11.43 3.63
C THR A 48 -10.52 10.47 4.31
N TYR A 49 -9.25 10.49 3.89
CA TYR A 49 -8.22 9.71 4.57
C TYR A 49 -7.82 10.40 5.87
N ILE A 50 -8.05 9.72 7.00
CA ILE A 50 -7.57 10.14 8.32
C ILE A 50 -6.30 9.34 8.65
N GLU A 51 -5.17 10.01 8.79
CA GLU A 51 -3.99 9.36 9.38
C GLU A 51 -4.36 9.04 10.83
N LYS A 52 -4.35 7.76 11.21
CA LYS A 52 -4.59 7.38 12.61
C LYS A 52 -3.55 8.10 13.47
N ILE A 53 -4.00 9.07 14.26
CA ILE A 53 -3.21 9.70 15.31
C ILE A 53 -2.86 8.55 16.27
N THR A 54 -1.59 8.18 16.30
CA THR A 54 -1.12 7.24 17.31
C THR A 54 -1.03 8.05 18.61
N TRP A 55 -1.80 7.66 19.61
CA TRP A 55 -1.74 8.21 20.97
C TRP A 55 -0.42 7.87 21.64
#